data_AF-A0AAD6JFA2-F1
#
_entry.id   AF-A0AAD6JFA2-F1
#
_cell.length_a   1.000
_cell.length_b   1.000
_cell.length_c   1.000
_cell.angle_alpha   90.00
_cell.angle_beta   90.00
_cell.angle_gamma   90.00
#
_symmetry.space_group_name_H-M   'P 1'
#
loop_
_entity.id
_entity.type
_entity.pdbx_description
1 polymer ?
#
loop_
_entity_poly.entity_id
_entity_poly.type
_entity_poly.pdbx_seq_one_letter_code
_entity_poly.pdbx_strand_id
1 'polypeptide(L)' 'MQGDEARLLLGFPPNSRPTLSQVKAAYRKRVWESHPDLFPLHEKPGAESKFKLISEAYTYLQT' A
#
# COMPACT_ATOMS: atom_id res chain seq x y z
N MET A 1 -3.41 12.40 -2.03
CA MET A 1 -2.40 11.57 -2.71
C MET A 1 -2.26 11.95 -4.18
N GLN A 2 -1.03 12.00 -4.70
CA GLN A 2 -0.77 12.04 -6.14
C GLN A 2 -0.74 10.59 -6.71
N GLY A 3 -1.17 10.38 -7.94
CA GLY A 3 -1.25 9.03 -8.53
C GLY A 3 0.10 8.30 -8.62
N ASP A 4 1.21 9.04 -8.76
CA ASP A 4 2.55 8.45 -8.75
C ASP A 4 2.98 8.00 -7.35
N GLU A 5 2.60 8.74 -6.31
CA GLU A 5 2.83 8.32 -4.92
C GLU A 5 2.05 7.04 -4.59
N ALA A 6 0.79 6.95 -5.04
CA ALA A 6 -0.01 5.74 -4.86
C ALA A 6 0.63 4.51 -5.51
N ARG A 7 1.15 4.69 -6.74
CA ARG A 7 1.87 3.64 -7.47
C ARG A 7 3.11 3.21 -6.71
N LEU A 8 3.93 4.16 -6.27
CA LEU A 8 5.15 3.89 -5.51
C LEU A 8 4.87 3.15 -4.20
N LEU A 9 3.82 3.54 -3.47
CA LEU A 9 3.40 2.89 -2.22
C LEU A 9 2.96 1.43 -2.42
N LEU A 10 2.37 1.10 -3.56
CA LEU A 10 2.06 -0.29 -3.93
C LEU A 10 3.24 -1.01 -4.62
N GLY A 11 4.36 -0.33 -4.84
CA GLY A 11 5.57 -0.91 -5.44
C GLY A 11 5.58 -0.89 -6.98
N PHE A 12 4.78 -0.02 -7.59
CA PHE A 12 4.80 0.22 -9.03
C PHE A 12 5.69 1.43 -9.39
N PRO A 13 6.27 1.45 -10.60
CA PRO A 13 6.99 2.62 -11.10
C PRO A 13 6.07 3.86 -11.21
N PRO A 14 6.63 5.07 -11.04
CA PRO A 14 5.90 6.29 -11.37
C PRO A 14 5.54 6.25 -12.86
N ASN A 15 4.36 6.75 -13.23
CA ASN A 15 3.77 6.69 -14.57
C ASN A 15 3.32 5.31 -15.09
N SER A 16 3.47 4.24 -14.31
CA SER A 16 2.91 2.93 -14.71
C SER A 16 1.37 2.96 -14.70
N ARG A 17 0.75 2.13 -15.55
CA ARG A 17 -0.71 1.94 -15.58
C ARG A 17 -1.05 0.50 -15.21
N PRO A 18 -0.89 0.11 -13.93
CA PRO A 18 -1.24 -1.23 -13.49
C PRO A 18 -2.74 -1.47 -13.64
N THR A 19 -3.11 -2.69 -14.03
CA THR A 19 -4.50 -3.13 -14.06
C THR A 19 -5.04 -3.30 -12.64
N LEU A 20 -6.37 -3.27 -12.47
CA LEU A 20 -7.02 -3.48 -11.17
C LEU A 20 -6.56 -4.79 -10.49
N SER A 21 -6.36 -5.85 -11.26
CA SER A 21 -5.85 -7.14 -10.76
C SER A 21 -4.42 -7.03 -10.20
N GLN A 22 -3.56 -6.27 -10.87
CA GLN A 22 -2.19 -6.01 -10.40
C GLN A 22 -2.21 -5.14 -9.15
N VAL A 23 -3.00 -4.07 -9.13
CA VAL A 23 -3.20 -3.18 -7.97
C VAL A 23 -3.65 -3.99 -6.75
N LYS A 24 -4.64 -4.87 -6.91
CA LYS A 24 -5.12 -5.76 -5.84
C LYS A 24 -4.07 -6.77 -5.37
N ALA A 25 -3.30 -7.34 -6.29
CA ALA A 25 -2.22 -8.26 -5.93
C ALA A 25 -1.11 -7.55 -5.12
N ALA A 26 -0.70 -6.37 -5.57
CA ALA A 26 0.30 -5.54 -4.91
C ALA A 26 -0.19 -5.06 -3.52
N TYR A 27 -1.45 -4.64 -3.41
CA TYR A 27 -2.08 -4.27 -2.16
C TYR A 27 -2.03 -5.40 -1.12
N ARG A 28 -2.45 -6.62 -1.50
CA ARG A 28 -2.41 -7.78 -0.58
C ARG A 28 -1.00 -8.06 -0.06
N LYS A 29 0.01 -7.96 -0.93
CA LYS A 29 1.41 -8.14 -0.54
C LYS A 29 1.85 -7.05 0.44
N ARG A 30 1.58 -5.78 0.14
CA ARG A 30 2.00 -4.65 0.96
C ARG A 30 1.30 -4.59 2.32
N VAL A 31 0.00 -4.91 2.35
CA VAL A 31 -0.76 -5.03 3.61
C VAL A 31 -0.17 -6.09 4.51
N TRP A 32 0.19 -7.25 3.97
CA TRP A 32 0.82 -8.30 4.76
C TRP A 32 2.17 -7.83 5.32
N GLU A 33 3.01 -7.20 4.50
CA GLU A 33 4.31 -6.65 4.92
C GLU A 33 4.19 -5.55 6.00
N SER A 34 3.08 -4.82 6.03
CA SER A 34 2.83 -3.75 7.01
C SER A 34 1.83 -4.14 8.10
N HIS A 35 1.46 -5.42 8.23
CA HIS A 35 0.40 -5.82 9.15
C HIS A 35 0.87 -5.64 10.60
N PRO A 36 0.19 -4.84 11.44
CA PRO A 36 0.66 -4.49 12.78
C PRO A 36 0.85 -5.70 13.71
N ASP A 37 0.19 -6.83 13.45
CA ASP A 37 0.40 -8.07 14.21
C ASP A 37 1.73 -8.77 13.93
N LEU A 38 2.43 -8.41 12.85
CA LEU A 38 3.80 -8.90 12.58
C LEU A 38 4.86 -8.11 13.35
N PHE A 39 4.49 -6.98 13.97
CA PHE A 39 5.42 -6.07 14.62
C PHE A 39 5.27 -6.09 16.14
N PRO A 40 6.37 -5.95 16.89
CA PRO A 40 6.33 -5.77 18.33
C PRO A 40 5.62 -4.46 18.72
N LEU A 41 5.10 -4.37 19.94
CA LEU A 41 4.22 -3.28 20.40
C LEU A 41 4.76 -1.85 20.15
N HIS A 42 6.08 -1.67 20.19
CA HIS A 42 6.72 -0.37 19.98
C HIS A 42 6.79 0.04 18.49
N GLU A 43 6.71 -0.92 17.56
CA GLU A 43 6.71 -0.66 16.11
C GLU A 43 5.29 -0.68 15.51
N LYS A 44 4.29 -1.16 16.27
CA LYS A 44 2.88 -1.18 15.85
C LYS A 44 2.37 0.15 15.32
N PRO A 45 2.62 1.31 15.97
CA PRO A 45 2.15 2.60 15.44
C PRO A 45 2.71 2.89 14.04
N GLY A 46 3.97 2.53 13.78
CA GLY A 46 4.60 2.69 12.46
C GLY A 46 4.01 1.74 11.41
N ALA A 47 3.72 0.49 11.80
CA ALA A 47 3.07 -0.48 10.93
C ALA A 47 1.63 -0.05 10.59
N GLU A 48 0.86 0.44 11.56
CA GLU A 48 -0.49 0.99 11.36
C GLU A 48 -0.48 2.20 10.41
N SER A 49 0.46 3.14 10.58
CA SER A 49 0.61 4.28 9.67
C SER A 49 0.90 3.82 8.24
N LYS A 50 1.80 2.85 8.05
CA LYS A 50 2.09 2.27 6.73
C LYS A 50 0.88 1.57 6.13
N PHE A 51 0.17 0.77 6.93
CA PHE A 51 -1.06 0.08 6.50
C PHE A 51 -2.12 1.06 6.02
N LYS A 52 -2.32 2.17 6.75
CA LYS A 52 -3.26 3.24 6.36
C LYS A 52 -2.88 3.87 5.02
N LEU A 53 -1.60 4.22 4.83
CA LEU A 53 -1.09 4.78 3.58
C LEU A 53 -1.27 3.83 2.38
N ILE A 54 -0.98 2.53 2.57
CA ILE A 54 -1.18 1.50 1.55
C ILE A 54 -2.67 1.34 1.20
N SER A 55 -3.56 1.46 2.18
CA SER A 55 -5.01 1.37 1.98
C SER A 55 -5.57 2.58 1.21
N GLU A 56 -5.07 3.78 1.51
CA GLU A 56 -5.40 5.00 0.76
C GLU A 56 -4.92 4.90 -0.69
N ALA A 57 -3.69 4.42 -0.90
CA ALA A 57 -3.10 4.20 -2.22
C ALA A 57 -3.95 3.24 -3.08
N TYR A 58 -4.37 2.13 -2.48
CA TYR A 58 -5.22 1.14 -3.15
C TYR A 58 -6.58 1.73 -3.53
N THR A 59 -7.21 2.45 -2.61
CA THR A 59 -8.51 3.11 -2.86
C THR A 59 -8.41 4.10 -4.02
N TYR A 60 -7.34 4.90 -4.07
CA TYR A 60 -7.10 5.86 -5.14
C TYR A 60 -6.84 5.21 -6.51
N LEU A 61 -6.19 4.05 -6.54
CA LEU A 61 -5.90 3.32 -7.79
C LEU A 61 -7.01 2.37 -8.23
N GLN A 62 -8.06 2.23 -7.41
CA GLN A 62 -9.24 1.42 -7.70
C GLN A 62 -10.36 2.22 -8.40
N THR A 63 -10.31 3.56 -8.36
CA THR A 63 -11.21 4.48 -9.09
C THR A 63 -10.79 4.68 -10.53
#